data_AF-A0A345V716-F1
#
_entry.id   AF-A0A345V716-F1
#
_cell.length_a   1.000
_cell.length_b   1.000
_cell.length_c   1.000
_cell.angle_alpha   90.00
_cell.angle_beta   90.00
_cell.angle_gamma   90.00
#
_symmetry.space_group_name_H-M   'P 1'
#
loop_
_entity.id
_entity.type
_entity.pdbx_description
1 polymer ?
#
loop_
_entity_poly.entity_id
_entity_poly.type
_entity_poly.pdbx_seq_one_letter_code
_entity_poly.pdbx_strand_id
1 'polypeptide(L)'
;MSTNQDTPAANGMDAGEDGDAEVYEIYPGASSVRPIQPHGRSRPAAAQAGMATAEYAIATLAAVGFAGALVFIMRSDEVRGFLLNLIRTALALP
;
A
#
# COMPACT_ATOMS: atom_id res chain seq x y z
N MET A 1 -4.76 38.27 50.22
CA MET A 1 -3.85 37.97 49.08
C MET A 1 -3.25 36.60 49.34
N SER A 2 -3.91 35.55 48.84
CA SER A 2 -3.47 34.15 49.01
C SER A 2 -2.73 33.71 47.76
N THR A 3 -1.47 33.36 47.96
CA THR A 3 -0.55 32.82 46.95
C THR A 3 -0.84 31.32 46.82
N ASN A 4 -1.33 30.90 45.65
CA ASN A 4 -1.40 29.51 45.23
C ASN A 4 -0.12 29.20 44.44
N GLN A 5 0.63 28.16 44.82
CA GLN A 5 1.39 27.32 43.89
C GLN A 5 2.12 26.21 44.67
N ASP A 6 1.54 25.02 44.69
CA ASP A 6 2.23 23.77 45.05
C ASP A 6 1.74 22.66 44.12
N THR A 7 2.53 22.32 43.10
CA THR A 7 2.54 20.96 42.52
C THR A 7 3.94 20.72 41.95
N PRO A 8 4.74 19.80 42.52
CA PRO A 8 6.07 19.49 42.03
C PRO A 8 5.97 18.64 40.76
N ALA A 9 6.68 19.07 39.72
CA ALA A 9 6.79 18.36 38.45
C ALA A 9 7.59 17.06 38.60
N ALA A 10 7.19 16.07 37.80
CA ALA A 10 7.72 14.72 37.74
C ALA A 10 9.25 14.67 37.55
N ASN A 11 9.90 13.81 38.34
CA ASN A 11 11.30 13.45 38.20
C ASN A 11 11.44 12.15 37.40
N GLY A 12 12.39 12.13 36.46
CA GLY A 12 13.10 10.92 36.06
C GLY A 12 12.70 10.26 34.75
N MET A 13 13.18 10.79 33.62
CA MET A 13 13.68 9.94 32.52
C MET A 13 15.19 10.18 32.40
N ASP A 14 15.94 9.34 33.10
CA ASP A 14 17.37 9.14 32.90
C ASP A 14 17.56 8.26 31.66
N ALA A 15 18.18 8.83 30.64
CA ALA A 15 18.75 8.12 29.51
C ALA A 15 20.08 8.80 29.17
N GLY A 16 21.01 8.76 30.13
CA GLY A 16 22.41 8.98 29.84
C GLY A 16 22.97 7.84 28.99
N GLU A 17 23.30 8.14 27.74
CA GLU A 17 24.57 7.81 27.08
C GLU A 17 24.59 8.57 25.73
N ASP A 18 24.53 9.91 25.85
CA ASP A 18 24.97 10.82 24.80
C ASP A 18 26.49 10.66 24.69
N GLY A 19 26.94 9.88 23.72
CA GLY A 19 28.28 10.12 23.19
C GLY A 19 28.27 11.53 22.63
N ASP A 20 29.10 12.41 23.21
CA ASP A 20 29.26 13.81 22.84
C ASP A 20 29.83 13.93 21.41
N ALA A 21 29.02 13.60 20.40
CA ALA A 21 29.33 13.98 19.03
C ALA A 21 29.15 15.50 18.97
N GLU A 22 30.23 16.23 19.23
CA GLU A 22 30.25 17.68 19.09
C GLU A 22 29.96 18.02 17.62
N VAL A 23 28.69 18.34 17.34
CA VAL A 23 28.22 18.67 16.00
C VAL A 23 28.78 20.05 15.66
N TYR A 24 29.89 20.09 14.94
CA TYR A 24 30.43 21.34 14.43
C TYR A 24 29.56 21.82 13.26
N GLU A 25 28.96 22.99 13.43
CA GLU A 25 28.12 23.60 12.41
C GLU A 25 28.99 24.13 11.26
N ILE A 26 29.03 23.40 10.14
CA ILE A 26 29.88 23.74 8.97
C ILE A 26 29.48 25.09 8.34
N TYR A 27 28.22 25.49 8.51
CA TYR A 27 27.68 26.76 8.01
C TYR A 27 26.96 27.50 9.13
N PRO A 28 27.45 28.67 9.59
CA PRO A 28 26.81 29.39 10.68
C PRO A 28 25.35 29.73 10.35
N GLY A 29 24.43 29.27 11.19
CA GLY A 29 23.00 29.48 11.07
C GLY A 29 22.20 28.30 10.50
N ALA A 30 22.84 27.24 10.01
CA ALA A 30 22.21 25.99 9.58
C ALA A 30 21.35 25.33 10.69
N SER A 31 21.79 25.36 11.94
CA SER A 31 21.04 24.82 13.09
C SER A 31 19.76 25.63 13.40
N SER A 32 19.71 26.89 12.95
CA SER A 32 18.57 27.78 13.13
C SER A 32 17.53 27.71 12.00
N VAL A 33 17.86 27.04 10.88
CA VAL A 33 16.94 26.87 9.76
C VAL A 33 15.88 25.85 10.15
N ARG A 34 14.60 26.29 10.16
CA ARG A 34 13.48 25.36 10.37
C ARG A 34 13.54 24.24 9.33
N PRO A 35 13.59 22.97 9.75
CA PRO A 35 13.56 21.86 8.80
C PRO A 35 12.32 21.99 7.92
N ILE A 36 12.50 21.96 6.60
CA ILE A 36 11.38 21.82 5.67
C ILE A 36 10.87 20.40 5.87
N GLN A 37 9.80 20.25 6.67
CA GLN A 37 9.14 18.97 6.85
C GLN A 37 8.59 18.55 5.48
N PRO A 38 9.09 17.47 4.87
CA PRO A 38 8.48 16.95 3.67
C PRO A 38 7.08 16.55 4.07
N HIS A 39 6.09 17.32 3.61
CA HIS A 39 4.70 16.98 3.80
C HIS A 39 4.51 15.70 2.99
N GLY A 40 4.54 14.56 3.68
CA GLY A 40 4.07 13.31 3.11
C GLY A 40 2.70 13.60 2.52
N ARG A 41 2.55 13.39 1.21
CA ARG A 41 1.27 13.62 0.51
C ARG A 41 0.22 12.75 1.19
N SER A 42 -0.49 13.30 2.17
CA SER A 42 -1.69 12.69 2.70
C SER A 42 -2.67 12.63 1.55
N ARG A 43 -2.86 11.43 1.01
CA ARG A 43 -3.93 11.17 0.06
C ARG A 43 -5.23 11.59 0.75
N PRO A 44 -6.09 12.42 0.11
CA PRO A 44 -7.32 12.86 0.73
C PRO A 44 -8.18 11.63 1.07
N ALA A 45 -8.82 11.61 2.24
CA ALA A 45 -9.62 10.47 2.70
C ALA A 45 -10.69 10.01 1.68
N ALA A 46 -11.18 10.94 0.85
CA ALA A 46 -12.07 10.64 -0.28
C ALA A 46 -11.44 9.71 -1.34
N ALA A 47 -10.12 9.75 -1.53
CA ALA A 47 -9.39 8.84 -2.41
C ALA A 47 -9.30 7.41 -1.86
N GLN A 48 -9.35 7.22 -0.53
CA GLN A 48 -9.51 5.88 0.07
C GLN A 48 -10.95 5.36 -0.04
N ALA A 49 -11.96 6.23 0.04
CA ALA A 49 -13.37 5.83 0.07
C ALA A 49 -13.81 5.02 -1.17
N GLY A 50 -13.22 5.28 -2.35
CA GLY A 50 -13.47 4.54 -3.60
C GLY A 50 -12.43 3.48 -3.96
N MET A 51 -11.43 3.26 -3.10
CA MET A 51 -10.29 2.38 -3.40
C MET A 51 -10.74 0.91 -3.49
N ALA A 52 -11.62 0.47 -2.59
CA ALA A 52 -12.12 -0.91 -2.58
C ALA A 52 -12.92 -1.25 -3.86
N THR A 53 -13.83 -0.38 -4.30
CA THR A 53 -14.62 -0.62 -5.53
C THR A 53 -13.75 -0.58 -6.78
N ALA A 54 -12.74 0.30 -6.84
CA ALA A 54 -11.78 0.34 -7.93
C ALA A 54 -10.90 -0.93 -7.97
N GLU A 55 -10.49 -1.46 -6.82
CA GLU A 55 -9.70 -2.68 -6.72
C GLU A 55 -10.45 -3.89 -7.28
N TYR A 56 -11.71 -4.09 -6.87
CA TYR A 56 -12.55 -5.15 -7.43
C TYR A 56 -12.79 -4.97 -8.93
N ALA A 57 -12.97 -3.73 -9.40
CA ALA A 57 -13.12 -3.45 -10.83
C ALA A 57 -11.86 -3.84 -11.62
N ILE A 58 -10.67 -3.52 -11.12
CA ILE A 58 -9.41 -3.90 -11.78
C ILE A 58 -9.22 -5.42 -11.75
N ALA A 59 -9.48 -6.07 -10.61
CA ALA A 59 -9.37 -7.52 -10.47
C ALA A 59 -10.31 -8.27 -11.45
N THR A 60 -11.55 -7.80 -11.57
CA THR A 60 -12.52 -8.35 -12.53
C THR A 60 -12.11 -8.10 -13.97
N LEU A 61 -11.65 -6.91 -14.32
CA LEU A 61 -11.13 -6.62 -15.66
C LEU A 61 -9.91 -7.49 -16.03
N ALA A 62 -9.00 -7.70 -15.08
CA ALA A 62 -7.85 -8.58 -15.27
C ALA A 62 -8.30 -10.04 -15.50
N ALA A 63 -9.23 -10.53 -14.69
CA ALA A 63 -9.77 -11.88 -14.84
C ALA A 63 -10.51 -12.06 -16.17
N VAL A 64 -11.30 -11.07 -16.59
CA VAL A 64 -12.01 -11.07 -17.88
C VAL A 64 -11.02 -11.04 -19.04
N GLY A 65 -9.93 -10.28 -18.94
CA GLY A 65 -8.85 -10.29 -19.95
C GLY A 65 -8.20 -11.67 -20.10
N PHE A 66 -7.89 -12.33 -18.98
CA PHE A 66 -7.38 -13.69 -18.98
C PHE A 66 -8.39 -14.69 -19.58
N ALA A 67 -9.66 -14.60 -19.22
CA ALA A 67 -10.72 -15.42 -19.82
C ALA A 67 -10.83 -15.18 -21.33
N GLY A 68 -10.65 -13.93 -21.79
CA GLY A 68 -10.59 -13.59 -23.21
C GLY A 68 -9.46 -14.32 -23.95
N ALA A 69 -8.27 -14.43 -23.35
CA ALA A 69 -7.17 -15.21 -23.91
C ALA A 69 -7.50 -16.70 -24.01
N LEU A 70 -8.13 -17.29 -22.98
CA LEU A 70 -8.59 -18.68 -23.02
C LEU A 70 -9.64 -18.91 -24.11
N VAL A 71 -10.60 -17.99 -24.25
CA VAL A 71 -11.61 -18.03 -25.33
C VAL A 71 -10.93 -17.98 -26.69
N PHE A 72 -9.92 -17.12 -26.86
CA PHE A 72 -9.15 -17.05 -28.10
C PHE A 72 -8.48 -18.38 -28.43
N ILE A 73 -7.85 -19.03 -27.45
CA ILE A 73 -7.26 -20.38 -27.60
C ILE A 73 -8.33 -21.40 -28.00
N MET A 74 -9.49 -21.38 -27.35
CA MET A 74 -10.61 -22.29 -27.65
C MET A 74 -11.22 -22.09 -29.05
N ARG A 75 -10.98 -20.94 -29.70
CA ARG A 75 -11.47 -20.69 -31.07
C ARG A 75 -10.64 -21.39 -32.14
N SER A 76 -9.43 -21.88 -31.82
CA SER A 76 -8.61 -22.68 -32.72
C SER A 76 -9.32 -23.98 -33.14
N ASP A 77 -9.18 -24.36 -34.40
CA ASP A 77 -9.80 -25.59 -34.95
C ASP A 77 -9.25 -26.85 -34.28
N GLU A 78 -7.96 -26.88 -33.96
CA GLU A 78 -7.32 -28.00 -33.26
C GLU A 78 -7.91 -28.21 -31.86
N VAL A 79 -8.00 -27.13 -31.08
CA VAL A 79 -8.53 -27.16 -29.71
C VAL A 79 -10.02 -27.49 -29.73
N ARG A 80 -10.78 -26.88 -30.64
CA ARG A 80 -12.21 -27.18 -30.82
C ARG A 80 -12.43 -28.64 -31.17
N GLY A 81 -11.65 -29.19 -32.10
CA GLY A 81 -11.72 -30.60 -32.50
C GLY A 81 -11.43 -31.53 -31.33
N PHE A 82 -10.39 -31.24 -30.55
CA PHE A 82 -10.04 -31.99 -29.35
C PHE A 82 -11.18 -31.99 -28.32
N LEU A 83 -11.74 -30.82 -28.01
CA LEU A 83 -12.86 -30.71 -27.06
C LEU A 83 -14.11 -31.46 -27.54
N LEU A 84 -14.44 -31.36 -28.84
CA LEU A 84 -15.57 -32.08 -29.42
C LEU A 84 -15.36 -33.60 -29.34
N ASN A 85 -14.14 -34.09 -29.58
CA ASN A 85 -13.83 -35.51 -29.42
C ASN A 85 -14.01 -35.95 -27.96
N LEU A 86 -13.48 -35.19 -27.01
CA LEU A 86 -13.62 -35.49 -25.58
C LEU A 86 -15.10 -35.54 -25.16
N ILE A 87 -15.91 -34.58 -25.62
CA ILE A 87 -17.35 -34.57 -25.36
C ILE A 87 -18.04 -35.80 -25.98
N ARG A 88 -17.72 -36.15 -27.23
CA ARG A 88 -18.28 -37.35 -27.89
C ARG A 88 -17.92 -38.62 -27.15
N THR A 89 -16.67 -38.77 -26.72
CA THR A 89 -16.24 -39.93 -25.92
C THR A 89 -16.94 -39.98 -24.56
N ALA A 90 -17.13 -38.84 -23.91
CA ALA A 90 -17.82 -38.78 -22.61
C ALA A 90 -19.34 -39.05 -22.72
N LEU A 91 -19.97 -38.64 -23.83
CA LEU A 91 -21.40 -38.83 -24.06
C LEU A 91 -21.74 -40.16 -24.75
N ALA A 92 -20.78 -40.80 -25.39
CA ALA A 92 -20.88 -42.19 -25.78
C ALA A 92 -20.77 -43.03 -24.49
N LEU A 93 -21.86 -43.11 -23.72
CA LEU A 93 -22.05 -44.28 -22.88
C LEU A 93 -22.06 -45.49 -23.82
N PRO A 94 -21.38 -46.59 -23.49
CA PRO A 94 -21.56 -47.85 -24.20
C PRO A 94 -23.03 -48.29 -24.20
#